data_AF-A0A2N1F5L9-F1
#
_entry.id   AF-A0A2N1F5L9-F1
#
_cell.length_a   1.000
_cell.length_b   1.000
_cell.length_c   1.000
_cell.angle_alpha   90.00
_cell.angle_beta   90.00
_cell.angle_gamma   90.00
#
_symmetry.space_group_name_H-M   'P 1'
#
loop_
_entity.id
_entity.type
_entity.pdbx_description
1 polymer ?
#
loop_
_entity_poly.entity_id
_entity_poly.type
_entity_poly.pdbx_seq_one_letter_code
_entity_poly.pdbx_strand_id
1 'polypeptide(L)'
;MITGNKGEWSEVYTLFKLLGDKQLFLGNKEIEKLEGIVYPILRVLRTEKNDDFEYSIQDEIILISGREEVLKIAITEFKEKAKILLEKIKASKERTFSVPEIEKFMQSINCISLKASSTVKTDITIVIHDQRTNQQPTLGFSIKSQLGSPSTLLNAGKTTNFIFKISNLKLSKLEINKINSIDSRSKIIDRINFVLNSNGQFNFVKTERQIFSNNLILIDSKLPEILSQIIYEFYSSSKSSVTDLTHRTADKNPLFFDVSNEHKFYEYKVKRFLTDVALGMMPSKVWTGQYDATGGYLVVKEDGDILCYHIYNKNEFENYLFNNTKLDTASSSRHDFGSIYEENGELYFKLNLQIRFIK
;
A
#
# COMPACT_ATOMS: atom_id res chain seq x y z
N MET A 1 5.39 -0.34 -29.32
CA MET A 1 6.29 -0.94 -28.34
C MET A 1 5.96 -0.34 -26.99
N ILE A 2 5.41 -1.16 -26.11
CA ILE A 2 4.93 -0.76 -24.79
C ILE A 2 6.14 -0.68 -23.85
N THR A 3 6.21 0.39 -23.06
CA THR A 3 7.20 0.56 -22.00
C THR A 3 6.50 0.62 -20.65
N GLY A 4 7.16 0.10 -19.61
CA GLY A 4 6.64 0.08 -18.26
C GLY A 4 7.74 0.03 -17.22
N ASN A 5 7.42 0.45 -16.00
CA ASN A 5 8.32 0.26 -14.86
C ASN A 5 8.21 -1.17 -14.31
N LYS A 6 9.10 -1.55 -13.39
CA LYS A 6 9.12 -2.91 -12.81
C LYS A 6 7.79 -3.32 -12.16
N GLY A 7 7.07 -2.39 -11.53
CA GLY A 7 5.77 -2.64 -10.93
C GLY A 7 4.71 -2.96 -11.98
N GLU A 8 4.64 -2.18 -13.05
CA GLU A 8 3.70 -2.39 -14.17
C GLU A 8 3.96 -3.73 -14.87
N TRP A 9 5.23 -4.07 -15.13
CA TRP A 9 5.59 -5.39 -15.66
C TRP A 9 5.31 -6.54 -14.67
N SER A 10 5.28 -6.27 -13.36
CA SER A 10 4.95 -7.29 -12.36
C SER A 10 3.48 -7.69 -12.38
N GLU A 11 2.57 -6.85 -12.87
CA GLU A 11 1.16 -7.21 -13.06
C GLU A 11 1.01 -8.24 -14.18
N VAL A 12 1.68 -8.03 -15.32
CA VAL A 12 1.75 -9.01 -16.41
C VAL A 12 2.44 -10.30 -15.97
N TYR A 13 3.56 -10.18 -15.24
CA TYR A 13 4.24 -11.34 -14.66
C TYR A 13 3.30 -12.16 -13.77
N THR A 14 2.52 -11.49 -12.91
CA THR A 14 1.55 -12.14 -12.03
C THR A 14 0.51 -12.91 -12.84
N LEU A 15 -0.08 -12.29 -13.87
CA LEU A 15 -1.01 -12.97 -14.77
C LEU A 15 -0.41 -14.28 -15.33
N PHE A 16 0.80 -14.22 -15.86
CA PHE A 16 1.43 -15.41 -16.46
C PHE A 16 1.78 -16.47 -15.43
N LYS A 17 2.34 -16.05 -14.29
CA LYS A 17 2.74 -16.97 -13.22
C LYS A 17 1.54 -17.71 -12.66
N LEU A 18 0.42 -17.01 -12.42
CA LEU A 18 -0.79 -17.61 -11.87
C LEU A 18 -1.47 -18.58 -12.84
N LEU A 19 -1.57 -18.23 -14.13
CA LEU A 19 -2.07 -19.16 -15.15
C LEU A 19 -1.15 -20.38 -15.32
N GLY A 20 0.17 -20.18 -15.15
CA GLY A 20 1.18 -21.23 -15.12
C GLY A 20 1.04 -22.18 -13.92
N ASP A 21 0.89 -21.62 -12.72
CA ASP A 21 0.89 -22.37 -11.46
C ASP A 21 -0.46 -23.00 -11.12
N LYS A 22 -1.55 -22.42 -11.63
CA LYS A 22 -2.95 -22.82 -11.40
C LYS A 22 -3.47 -22.65 -9.97
N GLN A 23 -2.69 -22.06 -9.06
CA GLN A 23 -3.05 -22.00 -7.65
C GLN A 23 -2.42 -20.81 -6.93
N LEU A 24 -3.09 -20.35 -5.89
CA LEU A 24 -2.60 -19.33 -4.95
C LEU A 24 -2.21 -19.98 -3.63
N PHE A 25 -1.04 -19.60 -3.12
CA PHE A 25 -0.58 -19.99 -1.80
C PHE A 25 -0.72 -18.84 -0.83
N LEU A 26 -1.20 -19.12 0.39
CA LEU A 26 -1.29 -18.08 1.42
C LEU A 26 0.10 -17.71 1.97
N GLY A 27 0.26 -16.44 2.35
CA GLY A 27 1.46 -15.94 3.05
C GLY A 27 1.21 -15.64 4.52
N ASN A 28 2.24 -15.75 5.35
CA ASN A 28 2.27 -15.26 6.73
C ASN A 28 2.92 -13.86 6.81
N LYS A 29 2.98 -13.28 8.02
CA LYS A 29 3.57 -11.94 8.23
C LYS A 29 5.08 -11.86 7.89
N GLU A 30 5.80 -12.98 7.89
CA GLU A 30 7.20 -13.11 7.47
C GLU A 30 7.40 -13.23 5.95
N ILE A 31 6.31 -13.19 5.15
CA ILE A 31 6.35 -13.39 3.70
C ILE A 31 6.83 -14.81 3.34
N GLU A 32 6.47 -15.77 4.18
CA GLU A 32 6.66 -17.19 3.95
C GLU A 32 5.31 -17.85 3.62
N LYS A 33 5.38 -18.95 2.88
CA LYS A 33 4.22 -19.72 2.48
C LYS A 33 3.62 -20.45 3.68
N LEU A 34 2.32 -20.31 3.89
CA LEU A 34 1.56 -21.13 4.83
C LEU A 34 1.30 -22.52 4.24
N GLU A 35 1.57 -23.56 5.02
CA GLU A 35 1.29 -24.93 4.63
C GLU A 35 -0.22 -25.24 4.71
N GLY A 36 -0.68 -26.16 3.86
CA GLY A 36 -2.03 -26.75 3.95
C GLY A 36 -3.19 -25.93 3.40
N ILE A 37 -3.02 -24.64 3.07
CA ILE A 37 -4.07 -23.81 2.47
C ILE A 37 -3.65 -23.33 1.08
N VAL A 38 -4.43 -23.74 0.09
CA VAL A 38 -4.23 -23.42 -1.33
C VAL A 38 -5.57 -23.04 -1.92
N TYR A 39 -5.60 -22.02 -2.78
CA TYR A 39 -6.78 -21.70 -3.58
C TYR A 39 -6.51 -22.04 -5.04
N PRO A 40 -7.07 -23.16 -5.56
CA PRO A 40 -7.05 -23.45 -6.98
C PRO A 40 -7.67 -22.30 -7.77
N ILE A 41 -7.03 -21.91 -8.86
CA ILE A 41 -7.51 -20.89 -9.78
C ILE A 41 -8.34 -21.60 -10.85
N LEU A 42 -9.55 -21.10 -11.09
CA LEU A 42 -10.40 -21.57 -12.18
C LEU A 42 -10.18 -20.72 -13.42
N ARG A 43 -10.19 -19.39 -13.23
CA ARG A 43 -9.99 -18.43 -14.32
C ARG A 43 -9.55 -17.07 -13.83
N VAL A 44 -8.93 -16.31 -14.72
CA VAL A 44 -8.62 -14.88 -14.52
C VAL A 44 -9.51 -14.06 -15.45
N LEU A 45 -10.14 -13.02 -14.90
CA LEU A 45 -10.98 -12.08 -15.63
C LEU A 45 -10.20 -10.79 -15.85
N ARG A 46 -10.21 -10.28 -17.08
CA ARG A 46 -9.44 -9.10 -17.47
C ARG A 46 -10.24 -8.21 -18.39
N THR A 47 -10.42 -6.97 -17.98
CA THR A 47 -11.01 -5.92 -18.81
C THR A 47 -9.90 -5.16 -19.53
N GLU A 48 -9.94 -5.16 -20.85
CA GLU A 48 -9.20 -4.23 -21.70
C GLU A 48 -10.14 -3.12 -22.19
N LYS A 49 -9.62 -2.07 -22.84
CA LYS A 49 -10.35 -0.82 -23.13
C LYS A 49 -11.84 -0.97 -23.49
N ASN A 50 -12.18 -1.88 -24.40
CA ASN A 50 -13.54 -2.09 -24.88
C ASN A 50 -14.00 -3.56 -24.80
N ASP A 51 -13.14 -4.47 -24.35
CA ASP A 51 -13.35 -5.91 -24.43
C ASP A 51 -13.05 -6.55 -23.06
N ASP A 52 -13.89 -7.49 -22.65
CA ASP A 52 -13.66 -8.33 -21.48
C ASP A 52 -13.17 -9.71 -21.91
N PHE A 53 -12.08 -10.17 -21.29
CA PHE A 53 -11.47 -11.46 -21.57
C PHE A 53 -11.48 -12.36 -20.34
N GLU A 54 -11.69 -13.65 -20.59
CA GLU A 54 -11.63 -14.70 -19.59
C GLU A 54 -10.54 -15.71 -19.98
N TYR A 55 -9.60 -15.92 -19.06
CA TYR A 55 -8.52 -16.91 -19.16
C TYR A 55 -8.85 -18.10 -18.27
N SER A 56 -9.48 -19.12 -18.84
CA SER A 56 -9.97 -20.31 -18.12
C SER A 56 -9.00 -21.47 -18.19
N ILE A 57 -8.68 -22.04 -17.02
CA ILE A 57 -7.76 -23.17 -16.90
C ILE A 57 -8.52 -24.47 -17.16
N GLN A 58 -8.08 -25.23 -18.17
CA GLN A 58 -8.56 -26.58 -18.47
C GLN A 58 -7.35 -27.53 -18.59
N ASP A 59 -7.09 -28.26 -17.52
CA ASP A 59 -5.95 -29.19 -17.37
C ASP A 59 -4.58 -28.53 -17.64
N GLU A 60 -4.06 -28.70 -18.86
CA GLU A 60 -2.77 -28.18 -19.33
C GLU A 60 -2.91 -27.10 -20.43
N ILE A 61 -4.13 -26.62 -20.66
CA ILE A 61 -4.46 -25.58 -21.64
C ILE A 61 -5.19 -24.42 -20.95
N ILE A 62 -4.87 -23.20 -21.36
CA ILE A 62 -5.64 -22.00 -21.05
C ILE A 62 -6.54 -21.69 -22.25
N LEU A 63 -7.85 -21.66 -22.00
CA LEU A 63 -8.84 -21.16 -22.95
C LEU A 63 -9.01 -19.66 -22.75
N ILE A 64 -8.86 -18.88 -23.83
CA ILE A 64 -9.05 -17.43 -23.78
C ILE A 64 -10.28 -17.10 -24.61
N SER A 65 -11.30 -16.57 -23.94
CA SER A 65 -12.58 -16.16 -24.53
C SER A 65 -12.84 -14.67 -24.30
N GLY A 66 -13.75 -14.07 -25.09
CA GLY A 66 -14.03 -12.62 -25.08
C GLY A 66 -14.25 -12.04 -26.48
N ARG A 67 -13.88 -12.77 -27.52
CA ARG A 67 -14.22 -12.51 -28.93
C ARG A 67 -14.87 -13.75 -29.56
N GLU A 68 -15.21 -13.68 -30.84
CA GLU A 68 -15.82 -14.80 -31.58
C GLU A 68 -14.95 -16.07 -31.58
N GLU A 69 -13.61 -15.92 -31.63
CA GLU A 69 -12.67 -17.04 -31.59
C GLU A 69 -12.15 -17.30 -30.17
N VAL A 70 -12.12 -18.58 -29.76
CA VAL A 70 -11.53 -19.04 -28.49
C VAL A 70 -10.10 -19.51 -28.75
N LEU A 71 -9.13 -18.85 -28.12
CA LEU A 71 -7.72 -19.23 -28.22
C LEU A 71 -7.42 -20.38 -27.25
N LYS A 72 -6.52 -21.27 -27.65
CA LYS A 72 -6.04 -22.39 -26.83
C LYS A 72 -4.54 -22.33 -26.72
N ILE A 73 -4.04 -22.02 -25.54
CA ILE A 73 -2.61 -21.81 -25.30
C ILE A 73 -2.14 -22.79 -24.24
N ALA A 74 -1.01 -23.46 -24.45
CA ALA A 74 -0.48 -24.41 -23.48
C ALA A 74 -0.01 -23.69 -22.21
N ILE A 75 -0.25 -24.28 -21.04
CA ILE A 75 0.21 -23.74 -19.75
C ILE A 75 1.74 -23.59 -19.70
N THR A 76 2.46 -24.48 -20.39
CA THR A 76 3.93 -24.42 -20.51
C THR A 76 4.41 -23.11 -21.13
N GLU A 77 3.65 -22.52 -22.05
CA GLU A 77 3.99 -21.24 -22.67
C GLU A 77 3.91 -20.10 -21.64
N PHE A 78 2.85 -20.06 -20.81
CA PHE A 78 2.75 -19.09 -19.72
C PHE A 78 3.91 -19.23 -18.71
N LYS A 79 4.30 -20.47 -18.35
CA LYS A 79 5.44 -20.73 -17.47
C LYS A 79 6.75 -20.21 -18.06
N GLU A 80 7.00 -20.46 -19.34
CA GLU A 80 8.19 -19.98 -20.04
C GLU A 80 8.23 -18.45 -20.09
N LYS A 81 7.12 -17.81 -20.50
CA LYS A 81 7.04 -16.35 -20.62
C LYS A 81 7.10 -15.66 -19.26
N ALA A 82 6.54 -16.25 -18.20
CA ALA A 82 6.71 -15.76 -16.83
C ALA A 82 8.19 -15.77 -16.41
N LYS A 83 8.92 -16.86 -16.68
CA LYS A 83 10.35 -16.97 -16.37
C LYS A 83 11.17 -15.92 -17.11
N ILE A 84 10.97 -15.79 -18.42
CA ILE A 84 11.65 -14.78 -19.24
C ILE A 84 11.37 -13.38 -18.71
N LEU A 85 10.11 -13.04 -18.46
CA LEU A 85 9.72 -11.73 -17.96
C LEU A 85 10.34 -11.42 -16.60
N LEU A 86 10.38 -12.38 -15.67
CA LEU A 86 11.03 -12.22 -14.37
C LEU A 86 12.51 -11.88 -14.50
N GLU A 87 13.23 -12.60 -15.36
CA GLU A 87 14.65 -12.35 -15.64
C GLU A 87 14.87 -10.93 -16.19
N LYS A 88 14.03 -10.48 -17.14
CA LYS A 88 14.10 -9.13 -17.71
C LYS A 88 13.80 -8.05 -16.66
N ILE A 89 12.77 -8.22 -15.82
CA ILE A 89 12.44 -7.28 -14.74
C ILE A 89 13.62 -7.16 -13.76
N LYS A 90 14.22 -8.28 -13.37
CA LYS A 90 15.37 -8.30 -12.45
C LYS A 90 16.60 -7.63 -13.06
N ALA A 91 16.93 -7.96 -14.30
CA ALA A 91 18.11 -7.44 -15.00
C ALA A 91 18.02 -5.95 -15.35
N SER A 92 16.82 -5.41 -15.54
CA SER A 92 16.64 -4.01 -15.93
C SER A 92 17.11 -3.04 -14.84
N LYS A 93 17.91 -2.06 -15.25
CA LYS A 93 18.37 -0.92 -14.43
C LYS A 93 17.59 0.37 -14.76
N GLU A 94 16.80 0.35 -15.82
CA GLU A 94 16.05 1.52 -16.27
C GLU A 94 14.78 1.73 -15.45
N ARG A 95 14.35 2.99 -15.33
CA ARG A 95 13.10 3.33 -14.65
C ARG A 95 11.88 2.74 -15.37
N THR A 96 11.92 2.75 -16.70
CA THR A 96 10.92 2.20 -17.61
C THR A 96 11.63 1.53 -18.77
N PHE A 97 11.18 0.35 -19.18
CA PHE A 97 11.80 -0.43 -20.26
C PHE A 97 10.74 -1.19 -21.05
N SER A 98 11.08 -1.64 -22.26
CA SER A 98 10.25 -2.52 -23.08
C SER A 98 10.73 -3.96 -23.02
N VAL A 99 9.82 -4.91 -23.25
CA VAL A 99 10.14 -6.34 -23.39
C VAL A 99 9.42 -6.87 -24.64
N PRO A 100 9.99 -6.67 -25.85
CA PRO A 100 9.26 -6.90 -27.11
C PRO A 100 8.77 -8.33 -27.32
N GLU A 101 9.52 -9.34 -26.86
CA GLU A 101 9.11 -10.75 -26.95
C GLU A 101 7.90 -11.07 -26.07
N ILE A 102 7.79 -10.38 -24.93
CA ILE A 102 6.63 -10.49 -24.03
C ILE A 102 5.45 -9.69 -24.59
N GLU A 103 5.67 -8.51 -25.15
CA GLU A 103 4.62 -7.73 -25.82
C GLU A 103 3.97 -8.53 -26.97
N LYS A 104 4.75 -9.28 -27.75
CA LYS A 104 4.22 -10.17 -28.79
C LYS A 104 3.32 -11.27 -28.21
N PHE A 105 3.76 -11.93 -27.13
CA PHE A 105 2.96 -12.95 -26.46
C PHE A 105 1.69 -12.37 -25.84
N MET A 106 1.79 -11.20 -25.19
CA MET A 106 0.63 -10.47 -24.67
C MET A 106 -0.43 -10.24 -25.76
N GLN A 107 -0.01 -9.75 -26.93
CA GLN A 107 -0.91 -9.54 -28.06
C GLN A 107 -1.55 -10.83 -28.55
N SER A 108 -0.82 -11.94 -28.60
CA SER A 108 -1.37 -13.24 -29.02
C SER A 108 -2.38 -13.84 -28.03
N ILE A 109 -2.46 -13.31 -26.81
CA ILE A 109 -3.40 -13.75 -25.77
C ILE A 109 -4.44 -12.68 -25.42
N ASN A 110 -4.65 -11.69 -26.30
CA ASN A 110 -5.56 -10.55 -26.09
C ASN A 110 -5.27 -9.71 -24.83
N CYS A 111 -4.03 -9.69 -24.36
CA CYS A 111 -3.57 -8.80 -23.29
C CYS A 111 -2.91 -7.56 -23.92
N ILE A 112 -3.50 -6.38 -23.75
CA ILE A 112 -3.12 -5.17 -24.49
C ILE A 112 -2.39 -4.17 -23.59
N SER A 113 -2.80 -4.07 -22.33
CA SER A 113 -2.25 -3.13 -21.36
C SER A 113 -1.32 -3.81 -20.35
N LEU A 114 -0.37 -3.08 -19.76
CA LEU A 114 0.46 -3.63 -18.68
C LEU A 114 -0.26 -3.70 -17.34
N LYS A 115 -1.22 -2.79 -17.11
CA LYS A 115 -1.83 -2.57 -15.81
C LYS A 115 -3.33 -2.29 -15.91
N ALA A 116 -4.02 -2.52 -14.81
CA ALA A 116 -5.41 -2.12 -14.65
C ALA A 116 -5.58 -0.58 -14.61
N SER A 117 -6.84 -0.13 -14.69
CA SER A 117 -7.17 1.29 -14.54
C SER A 117 -6.75 1.81 -13.16
N SER A 118 -6.13 2.98 -13.11
CA SER A 118 -5.71 3.62 -11.85
C SER A 118 -6.85 4.15 -10.99
N THR A 119 -8.10 4.02 -11.44
CA THR A 119 -9.30 4.48 -10.72
C THR A 119 -9.77 3.52 -9.63
N VAL A 120 -9.36 2.26 -9.69
CA VAL A 120 -9.69 1.19 -8.72
C VAL A 120 -8.40 0.58 -8.16
N LYS A 121 -8.49 -0.06 -7.00
CA LYS A 121 -7.35 -0.76 -6.36
C LYS A 121 -7.08 -2.17 -6.89
N THR A 122 -8.05 -2.74 -7.60
CA THR A 122 -7.96 -4.09 -8.14
C THR A 122 -7.11 -4.11 -9.39
N ASP A 123 -6.00 -4.85 -9.34
CA ASP A 123 -5.04 -5.01 -10.44
C ASP A 123 -5.32 -6.29 -11.24
N ILE A 124 -5.88 -7.33 -10.59
CA ILE A 124 -6.26 -8.61 -11.21
C ILE A 124 -7.53 -9.18 -10.56
N THR A 125 -8.41 -9.76 -11.37
CA THR A 125 -9.63 -10.42 -10.89
C THR A 125 -9.54 -11.92 -11.14
N ILE A 126 -9.72 -12.73 -10.11
CA ILE A 126 -9.51 -14.18 -10.14
C ILE A 126 -10.77 -14.87 -9.63
N VAL A 127 -11.23 -15.88 -10.36
CA VAL A 127 -12.22 -16.83 -9.85
C VAL A 127 -11.47 -18.03 -9.32
N ILE A 128 -11.60 -18.28 -8.03
CA ILE A 128 -10.97 -19.40 -7.34
C ILE A 128 -11.99 -20.48 -7.03
N HIS A 129 -11.52 -21.68 -6.70
CA HIS A 129 -12.32 -22.67 -5.99
C HIS A 129 -11.98 -22.63 -4.50
N ASP A 130 -12.89 -22.12 -3.68
CA ASP A 130 -12.73 -22.19 -2.23
C ASP A 130 -13.17 -23.58 -1.73
N GLN A 131 -12.19 -24.43 -1.46
CA GLN A 131 -12.43 -25.80 -1.00
C GLN A 131 -13.09 -25.87 0.38
N ARG A 132 -13.02 -24.82 1.20
CA ARG A 132 -13.62 -24.81 2.54
C ARG A 132 -15.12 -24.60 2.48
N THR A 133 -15.57 -23.74 1.57
CA THR A 133 -16.98 -23.38 1.41
C THR A 133 -17.63 -24.05 0.20
N ASN A 134 -16.82 -24.71 -0.63
CA ASN A 134 -17.18 -25.24 -1.95
C ASN A 134 -17.72 -24.17 -2.92
N GLN A 135 -17.41 -22.90 -2.66
CA GLN A 135 -17.83 -21.78 -3.49
C GLN A 135 -16.79 -21.46 -4.58
N GLN A 136 -17.22 -20.71 -5.58
CA GLN A 136 -16.35 -20.22 -6.65
C GLN A 136 -16.38 -18.69 -6.71
N PRO A 137 -15.88 -17.99 -5.68
CA PRO A 137 -15.98 -16.54 -5.62
C PRO A 137 -15.11 -15.86 -6.67
N THR A 138 -15.63 -14.75 -7.22
CA THR A 138 -14.87 -13.80 -8.04
C THR A 138 -14.24 -12.75 -7.13
N LEU A 139 -12.91 -12.68 -7.14
CA LEU A 139 -12.13 -11.89 -6.19
C LEU A 139 -11.19 -10.92 -6.89
N GLY A 140 -11.26 -9.65 -6.50
CA GLY A 140 -10.33 -8.61 -6.97
C GLY A 140 -9.12 -8.50 -6.04
N PHE A 141 -7.92 -8.64 -6.59
CA PHE A 141 -6.66 -8.51 -5.86
C PHE A 141 -5.86 -7.30 -6.31
N SER A 142 -5.17 -6.68 -5.34
CA SER A 142 -4.11 -5.72 -5.66
C SER A 142 -2.75 -6.42 -5.65
N ILE A 143 -1.88 -6.09 -6.59
CA ILE A 143 -0.56 -6.67 -6.75
C ILE A 143 0.49 -5.74 -6.09
N LYS A 144 1.37 -6.32 -5.29
CA LYS A 144 2.49 -5.64 -4.64
C LYS A 144 3.77 -6.39 -4.96
N SER A 145 4.71 -5.73 -5.63
CA SER A 145 5.93 -6.37 -6.11
C SER A 145 7.17 -5.92 -5.34
N GLN A 146 7.98 -6.88 -4.90
CA GLN A 146 9.32 -6.69 -4.33
C GLN A 146 10.43 -6.66 -5.40
N LEU A 147 10.11 -6.93 -6.66
CA LEU A 147 11.07 -6.90 -7.77
C LEU A 147 11.56 -5.47 -8.08
N GLY A 148 10.81 -4.46 -7.64
CA GLY A 148 11.11 -3.04 -7.80
C GLY A 148 11.52 -2.33 -6.50
N SER A 149 11.34 -1.02 -6.50
CA SER A 149 11.35 -0.23 -5.27
C SER A 149 10.05 -0.47 -4.49
N PRO A 150 10.06 -0.35 -3.15
CA PRO A 150 8.86 -0.61 -2.36
C PRO A 150 7.70 0.28 -2.77
N SER A 151 6.56 -0.35 -3.02
CA SER A 151 5.33 0.36 -3.37
C SER A 151 4.79 1.16 -2.18
N THR A 152 3.93 2.13 -2.48
CA THR A 152 3.30 2.98 -1.48
C THR A 152 1.92 2.42 -1.13
N LEU A 153 1.65 2.18 0.16
CA LEU A 153 0.32 1.82 0.65
C LEU A 153 -0.57 3.06 0.71
N LEU A 154 -0.06 4.13 1.35
CA LEU A 154 -0.73 5.43 1.47
C LEU A 154 0.16 6.53 0.88
N ASN A 155 -0.29 7.13 -0.22
CA ASN A 155 0.45 8.19 -0.90
C ASN A 155 0.42 9.49 -0.10
N ALA A 156 1.56 10.18 -0.09
CA ALA A 156 1.67 11.53 0.45
C ALA A 156 0.87 12.53 -0.37
N GLY A 157 0.28 13.50 0.32
CA GLY A 157 -0.44 14.61 -0.28
C GLY A 157 -0.75 15.68 0.77
N LYS A 158 -1.18 16.87 0.33
CA LYS A 158 -1.78 17.85 1.26
C LYS A 158 -2.98 17.26 2.02
N THR A 159 -3.60 16.23 1.45
CA THR A 159 -4.70 15.46 2.04
C THR A 159 -4.29 14.60 3.23
N THR A 160 -2.99 14.30 3.38
CA THR A 160 -2.44 13.49 4.49
C THR A 160 -1.63 14.31 5.48
N ASN A 161 -1.78 15.64 5.48
CA ASN A 161 -1.14 16.52 6.45
C ASN A 161 -1.92 16.56 7.78
N PHE A 162 -1.18 16.58 8.89
CA PHE A 162 -1.65 16.74 10.26
C PHE A 162 -1.10 18.07 10.79
N ILE A 163 -2.00 18.91 11.32
CA ILE A 163 -1.68 20.24 11.83
C ILE A 163 -1.46 20.15 13.34
N PHE A 164 -0.32 20.66 13.78
CA PHE A 164 0.05 20.79 15.18
C PHE A 164 0.16 22.28 15.53
N LYS A 165 -0.39 22.69 16.68
CA LYS A 165 -0.13 23.98 17.30
C LYS A 165 1.19 23.89 18.06
N ILE A 166 2.06 24.88 17.90
CA ILE A 166 3.25 25.06 18.72
C ILE A 166 2.86 25.93 19.91
N SER A 167 2.87 25.38 21.11
CA SER A 167 2.61 26.11 22.36
C SER A 167 3.90 26.36 23.14
N ASN A 168 3.81 27.22 24.17
CA ASN A 168 4.91 27.57 25.09
C ASN A 168 6.15 28.18 24.40
N LEU A 169 5.95 28.74 23.20
CA LEU A 169 7.00 29.36 22.43
C LEU A 169 6.42 30.55 21.66
N LYS A 170 7.13 31.67 21.68
CA LYS A 170 6.87 32.83 20.81
C LYS A 170 8.11 33.04 19.97
N LEU A 171 7.92 33.16 18.66
CA LEU A 171 9.00 33.38 17.71
C LEU A 171 8.68 34.64 16.91
N SER A 172 9.68 35.50 16.75
CA SER A 172 9.64 36.58 15.78
C SER A 172 9.66 36.03 14.35
N LYS A 173 9.21 36.84 13.38
CA LYS A 173 9.29 36.48 11.96
C LYS A 173 10.71 36.14 11.49
N LEU A 174 11.73 36.80 12.06
CA LEU A 174 13.13 36.51 11.77
C LEU A 174 13.55 35.12 12.27
N GLU A 175 13.13 34.73 13.47
CA GLU A 175 13.40 33.40 14.03
C GLU A 175 12.68 32.31 13.25
N ILE A 176 11.41 32.52 12.88
CA ILE A 176 10.65 31.60 12.03
C ILE A 176 11.38 31.38 10.70
N ASN A 177 11.82 32.46 10.04
CA ASN A 177 12.57 32.37 8.79
C ASN A 177 13.90 31.63 8.96
N LYS A 178 14.62 31.88 10.06
CA LYS A 178 15.88 31.19 10.38
C LYS A 178 15.66 29.69 10.53
N ILE A 179 14.64 29.27 11.29
CA ILE A 179 14.31 27.85 11.48
C ILE A 179 13.88 27.21 10.15
N ASN A 180 13.00 27.88 9.40
CA ASN A 180 12.51 27.38 8.12
C ASN A 180 13.61 27.33 7.03
N SER A 181 14.72 28.04 7.21
CA SER A 181 15.87 28.02 6.29
C SER A 181 16.79 26.80 6.47
N ILE A 182 16.60 25.99 7.52
CA ILE A 182 17.35 24.74 7.72
C ILE A 182 17.07 23.79 6.54
N ASP A 183 18.11 23.37 5.81
CA ASP A 183 17.98 22.51 4.61
C ASP A 183 18.89 21.25 4.66
N SER A 184 19.12 20.72 5.86
CA SER A 184 19.80 19.43 6.02
C SER A 184 18.95 18.27 5.44
N ARG A 185 19.56 17.08 5.34
CA ARG A 185 18.83 15.85 4.96
C ARG A 185 17.69 15.50 5.92
N SER A 186 17.81 15.89 7.19
CA SER A 186 16.83 15.67 8.26
C SER A 186 16.09 16.96 8.65
N LYS A 187 16.02 17.96 7.77
CA LYS A 187 15.57 19.33 8.09
C LYS A 187 14.29 19.42 8.90
N ILE A 188 13.31 18.54 8.67
CA ILE A 188 12.04 18.54 9.42
C ILE A 188 12.29 18.18 10.88
N ILE A 189 13.09 17.14 11.13
CA ILE A 189 13.51 16.71 12.47
C ILE A 189 14.32 17.83 13.13
N ASP A 190 15.24 18.46 12.41
CA ASP A 190 16.07 19.55 12.94
C ASP A 190 15.21 20.75 13.38
N ARG A 191 14.18 21.09 12.60
CA ARG A 191 13.21 22.16 12.93
C ARG A 191 12.38 21.80 14.16
N ILE A 192 11.93 20.54 14.27
CA ILE A 192 11.23 20.04 15.45
C ILE A 192 12.12 20.13 16.69
N ASN A 193 13.36 19.65 16.60
CA ASN A 193 14.33 19.71 17.68
C ASN A 193 14.62 21.14 18.12
N PHE A 194 14.69 22.10 17.19
CA PHE A 194 14.84 23.51 17.55
C PHE A 194 13.67 24.00 18.42
N VAL A 195 12.43 23.69 18.03
CA VAL A 195 11.23 24.07 18.80
C VAL A 195 11.26 23.43 20.19
N LEU A 196 11.57 22.14 20.28
CA LEU A 196 11.64 21.41 21.56
C LEU A 196 12.73 21.94 22.48
N ASN A 197 13.92 22.21 21.95
CA ASN A 197 15.04 22.79 22.72
C ASN A 197 14.76 24.23 23.18
N SER A 198 13.75 24.88 22.59
CA SER A 198 13.25 26.20 22.98
C SER A 198 12.06 26.12 23.94
N ASN A 199 11.81 24.96 24.56
CA ASN A 199 10.66 24.66 25.42
C ASN A 199 9.29 24.68 24.71
N GLY A 200 9.27 24.77 23.38
CA GLY A 200 8.05 24.66 22.59
C GLY A 200 7.50 23.24 22.61
N GLN A 201 6.18 23.11 22.45
CA GLN A 201 5.49 21.83 22.43
C GLN A 201 4.57 21.72 21.22
N PHE A 202 4.46 20.52 20.64
CA PHE A 202 3.57 20.25 19.51
C PHE A 202 2.28 19.59 20.01
N ASN A 203 1.15 20.26 19.82
CA ASN A 203 -0.16 19.74 20.17
C ASN A 203 -0.97 19.49 18.90
N PHE A 204 -1.42 18.26 18.68
CA PHE A 204 -2.26 17.94 17.54
C PHE A 204 -3.58 18.72 17.59
N VAL A 205 -3.96 19.31 16.45
CA VAL A 205 -5.21 20.09 16.33
C VAL A 205 -6.21 19.35 15.45
N LYS A 206 -5.82 19.04 14.21
CA LYS A 206 -6.68 18.42 13.20
C LYS A 206 -5.86 17.95 11.99
N THR A 207 -6.44 17.11 11.15
CA THR A 207 -5.91 16.91 9.79
C THR A 207 -6.17 18.16 8.95
N GLU A 208 -5.34 18.42 7.94
CA GLU A 208 -5.51 19.57 7.05
C GLU A 208 -6.80 19.47 6.21
N ARG A 209 -7.21 18.25 5.85
CA ARG A 209 -8.44 17.99 5.11
C ARG A 209 -9.47 17.30 5.99
N GLN A 210 -10.66 17.90 6.04
CA GLN A 210 -11.79 17.38 6.83
C GLN A 210 -12.27 16.01 6.34
N ILE A 211 -12.28 15.75 5.03
CA ILE A 211 -12.65 14.44 4.48
C ILE A 211 -11.76 13.34 5.07
N PHE A 212 -10.45 13.56 5.11
CA PHE A 212 -9.55 12.58 5.71
C PHE A 212 -9.80 12.41 7.21
N SER A 213 -10.06 13.50 7.94
CA SER A 213 -10.46 13.43 9.35
C SER A 213 -11.68 12.54 9.54
N ASN A 214 -12.72 12.74 8.73
CA ASN A 214 -13.97 11.99 8.82
C ASN A 214 -13.77 10.52 8.45
N ASN A 215 -12.95 10.22 7.45
CA ASN A 215 -12.60 8.84 7.09
C ASN A 215 -11.89 8.14 8.26
N LEU A 216 -10.96 8.82 8.94
CA LEU A 216 -10.28 8.26 10.11
C LEU A 216 -11.26 8.02 11.27
N ILE A 217 -12.12 9.00 11.56
CA ILE A 217 -13.15 8.90 12.62
C ILE A 217 -14.15 7.77 12.33
N LEU A 218 -14.50 7.55 11.06
CA LEU A 218 -15.37 6.45 10.64
C LEU A 218 -14.76 5.08 10.96
N ILE A 219 -13.45 4.94 10.76
CA ILE A 219 -12.72 3.71 11.12
C ILE A 219 -12.68 3.54 12.64
N ASP A 220 -12.30 4.61 13.36
CA ASP A 220 -12.33 4.67 14.81
C ASP A 220 -12.28 6.13 15.30
N SER A 221 -13.13 6.47 16.28
CA SER A 221 -13.29 7.86 16.73
C SER A 221 -12.04 8.52 17.30
N LYS A 222 -11.01 7.74 17.69
CA LYS A 222 -9.72 8.23 18.22
C LYS A 222 -8.56 8.03 17.25
N LEU A 223 -8.82 7.56 16.04
CA LEU A 223 -7.77 7.30 15.05
C LEU A 223 -7.00 8.55 14.62
N PRO A 224 -7.60 9.75 14.44
CA PRO A 224 -6.84 10.96 14.13
C PRO A 224 -5.77 11.26 15.19
N GLU A 225 -6.15 11.18 16.47
CA GLU A 225 -5.24 11.42 17.58
C GLU A 225 -4.14 10.35 17.65
N ILE A 226 -4.50 9.06 17.50
CA ILE A 226 -3.52 7.96 17.47
C ILE A 226 -2.49 8.15 16.35
N LEU A 227 -2.95 8.41 15.12
CA LEU A 227 -2.06 8.61 13.98
C LEU A 227 -1.21 9.87 14.15
N SER A 228 -1.75 10.95 14.75
CA SER A 228 -0.97 12.15 15.03
C SER A 228 0.25 11.84 15.93
N GLN A 229 0.09 10.96 16.92
CA GLN A 229 1.18 10.56 17.82
C GLN A 229 2.19 9.67 17.12
N ILE A 230 1.74 8.74 16.27
CA ILE A 230 2.62 7.88 15.46
C ILE A 230 3.46 8.72 14.48
N ILE A 231 2.83 9.70 13.81
CA ILE A 231 3.52 10.61 12.88
C ILE A 231 4.51 11.48 13.62
N TYR A 232 4.11 12.02 14.79
CA TYR A 232 5.00 12.80 15.62
C TYR A 232 6.22 11.98 16.05
N GLU A 233 6.01 10.74 16.50
CA GLU A 233 7.10 9.82 16.89
C GLU A 233 8.06 9.52 15.73
N PHE A 234 7.53 9.36 14.51
CA PHE A 234 8.35 9.18 13.31
C PHE A 234 9.28 10.37 13.05
N TYR A 235 8.78 11.59 13.21
CA TYR A 235 9.55 12.82 13.02
C TYR A 235 10.37 13.26 14.25
N SER A 236 10.28 12.54 15.36
CA SER A 236 11.03 12.81 16.60
C SER A 236 11.94 11.66 17.04
N SER A 237 12.09 10.61 16.23
CA SER A 237 12.92 9.44 16.56
C SER A 237 13.64 8.89 15.32
N SER A 238 14.44 7.83 15.52
CA SER A 238 15.08 7.09 14.43
C SER A 238 14.22 5.92 13.90
N LYS A 239 13.00 5.76 14.42
CA LYS A 239 12.11 4.63 14.08
C LYS A 239 11.26 4.99 12.86
N SER A 240 10.93 3.98 12.05
CA SER A 240 10.09 4.17 10.87
C SER A 240 9.09 3.04 10.62
N SER A 241 9.35 1.80 11.07
CA SER A 241 8.39 0.71 10.93
C SER A 241 7.11 1.02 11.68
N VAL A 242 5.97 0.63 11.10
CA VAL A 242 4.67 0.87 11.73
C VAL A 242 4.57 0.10 13.06
N THR A 243 5.14 -1.09 13.14
CA THR A 243 5.28 -1.88 14.38
C THR A 243 5.96 -1.09 15.49
N ASP A 244 7.20 -0.64 15.27
CA ASP A 244 7.99 0.06 16.29
C ASP A 244 7.31 1.35 16.74
N LEU A 245 6.79 2.13 15.79
CA LEU A 245 6.12 3.39 16.08
C LEU A 245 4.83 3.15 16.88
N THR A 246 4.06 2.11 16.53
CA THR A 246 2.81 1.78 17.21
C THR A 246 3.07 1.26 18.61
N HIS A 247 4.03 0.35 18.80
CA HIS A 247 4.40 -0.16 20.13
C HIS A 247 4.89 0.96 21.03
N ARG A 248 5.77 1.83 20.53
CA ARG A 248 6.25 2.97 21.32
C ARG A 248 5.14 3.97 21.67
N THR A 249 4.19 4.17 20.76
CA THR A 249 2.99 4.98 21.05
C THR A 249 2.13 4.30 22.12
N ALA A 250 1.98 2.98 22.07
CA ALA A 250 1.23 2.21 23.05
C ALA A 250 1.88 2.25 24.44
N ASP A 251 3.22 2.14 24.52
CA ASP A 251 3.97 2.22 25.77
C ASP A 251 3.80 3.59 26.45
N LYS A 252 3.75 4.67 25.65
CA LYS A 252 3.48 6.03 26.15
C LYS A 252 2.01 6.25 26.52
N ASN A 253 1.10 5.48 25.92
CA ASN A 253 -0.35 5.59 26.07
C ASN A 253 -0.87 7.05 26.09
N PRO A 254 -0.60 7.87 25.06
CA PRO A 254 -0.92 9.31 25.07
C PRO A 254 -2.43 9.62 25.13
N LEU A 255 -3.29 8.61 24.96
CA LEU A 255 -4.74 8.75 25.04
C LEU A 255 -5.30 8.18 26.36
N PHE A 256 -4.43 7.70 27.25
CA PHE A 256 -4.80 7.18 28.57
C PHE A 256 -5.85 6.05 28.51
N PHE A 257 -5.74 5.15 27.53
CA PHE A 257 -6.59 3.97 27.50
C PHE A 257 -6.35 3.08 28.73
N ASP A 258 -7.40 2.46 29.25
CA ASP A 258 -7.30 1.52 30.37
C ASP A 258 -6.71 0.18 29.90
N VAL A 259 -5.43 -0.02 30.20
CA VAL A 259 -4.66 -1.22 29.83
C VAL A 259 -4.57 -2.24 30.97
N SER A 260 -5.38 -2.13 32.02
CA SER A 260 -5.41 -3.06 33.17
C SER A 260 -5.61 -4.52 32.76
N ASN A 261 -6.32 -4.76 31.65
CA ASN A 261 -6.59 -6.08 31.08
C ASN A 261 -5.77 -6.35 29.80
N GLU A 262 -4.64 -5.67 29.63
CA GLU A 262 -3.67 -5.89 28.53
C GLU A 262 -4.22 -5.69 27.09
N HIS A 263 -5.35 -5.00 26.94
CA HIS A 263 -5.93 -4.68 25.65
C HIS A 263 -4.96 -3.90 24.74
N LYS A 264 -4.79 -4.37 23.50
CA LYS A 264 -3.88 -3.78 22.50
C LYS A 264 -4.59 -2.71 21.64
N PHE A 265 -5.11 -1.65 22.26
CA PHE A 265 -5.92 -0.62 21.58
C PHE A 265 -5.22 -0.01 20.36
N TYR A 266 -3.97 0.42 20.51
CA TYR A 266 -3.20 1.08 19.44
C TYR A 266 -2.94 0.14 18.28
N GLU A 267 -2.44 -1.06 18.54
CA GLU A 267 -2.16 -2.07 17.52
C GLU A 267 -3.42 -2.43 16.73
N TYR A 268 -4.53 -2.71 17.42
CA TYR A 268 -5.80 -3.05 16.79
C TYR A 268 -6.30 -1.93 15.86
N LYS A 269 -6.31 -0.68 16.36
CA LYS A 269 -6.81 0.47 15.59
C LYS A 269 -5.90 0.80 14.39
N VAL A 270 -4.58 0.66 14.53
CA VAL A 270 -3.63 0.83 13.42
C VAL A 270 -3.78 -0.27 12.38
N LYS A 271 -3.93 -1.53 12.77
CA LYS A 271 -4.21 -2.64 11.85
C LYS A 271 -5.48 -2.38 11.03
N ARG A 272 -6.58 -1.99 11.68
CA ARG A 272 -7.84 -1.61 11.01
C ARG A 272 -7.65 -0.47 10.01
N PHE A 273 -6.88 0.55 10.38
CA PHE A 273 -6.55 1.65 9.48
C PHE A 273 -5.77 1.18 8.24
N LEU A 274 -4.72 0.38 8.43
CA LEU A 274 -3.93 -0.16 7.32
C LEU A 274 -4.78 -1.01 6.38
N THR A 275 -5.67 -1.84 6.92
CA THR A 275 -6.61 -2.67 6.16
C THR A 275 -7.53 -1.82 5.30
N ASP A 276 -8.17 -0.80 5.87
CA ASP A 276 -9.09 0.04 5.10
C ASP A 276 -8.35 0.84 4.01
N VAL A 277 -7.14 1.35 4.29
CA VAL A 277 -6.27 1.95 3.26
C VAL A 277 -5.93 0.95 2.16
N ALA A 278 -5.59 -0.28 2.55
CA ALA A 278 -5.18 -1.33 1.62
C ALA A 278 -6.31 -1.70 0.65
N LEU A 279 -7.54 -1.74 1.16
CA LEU A 279 -8.70 -2.27 0.45
C LEU A 279 -9.58 -1.22 -0.23
N GLY A 280 -9.35 0.09 -0.05
CA GLY A 280 -10.06 1.12 -0.82
C GLY A 280 -10.01 2.55 -0.30
N MET A 281 -9.77 2.75 1.00
CA MET A 281 -9.82 4.09 1.60
C MET A 281 -8.77 5.04 0.99
N MET A 282 -9.25 6.20 0.55
CA MET A 282 -8.42 7.29 0.02
C MET A 282 -8.60 8.56 0.86
N PRO A 283 -7.52 9.29 1.20
CA PRO A 283 -7.63 10.53 1.99
C PRO A 283 -8.49 11.63 1.38
N SER A 284 -8.64 11.66 0.06
CA SER A 284 -9.33 12.71 -0.68
C SER A 284 -10.79 12.40 -1.02
N LYS A 285 -11.26 11.17 -0.80
CA LYS A 285 -12.63 10.73 -1.13
C LYS A 285 -13.34 10.27 0.13
N VAL A 286 -14.66 10.44 0.18
CA VAL A 286 -15.49 9.94 1.29
C VAL A 286 -15.33 8.42 1.36
N TRP A 287 -14.89 7.92 2.51
CA TRP A 287 -14.83 6.49 2.78
C TRP A 287 -16.21 6.00 3.19
N THR A 288 -16.74 5.00 2.48
CA THR A 288 -18.06 4.42 2.76
C THR A 288 -17.99 3.13 3.58
N GLY A 289 -16.77 2.61 3.80
CA GLY A 289 -16.54 1.28 4.39
C GLY A 289 -16.67 0.12 3.39
N GLN A 290 -16.93 0.40 2.11
CA GLN A 290 -17.03 -0.62 1.06
C GLN A 290 -15.67 -0.85 0.39
N TYR A 291 -15.20 -2.08 0.36
CA TYR A 291 -13.90 -2.45 -0.20
C TYR A 291 -13.93 -2.50 -1.74
N ASP A 292 -12.91 -1.92 -2.37
CA ASP A 292 -12.65 -2.01 -3.81
C ASP A 292 -12.02 -3.38 -4.15
N ALA A 293 -11.05 -3.82 -3.33
CA ALA A 293 -10.37 -5.10 -3.48
C ALA A 293 -11.01 -6.16 -2.58
N THR A 294 -11.74 -7.10 -3.17
CA THR A 294 -12.52 -8.11 -2.46
C THR A 294 -11.74 -9.39 -2.15
N GLY A 295 -10.61 -9.63 -2.80
CA GLY A 295 -9.73 -10.78 -2.57
C GLY A 295 -8.61 -10.50 -1.58
N GLY A 296 -8.05 -9.29 -1.59
CA GLY A 296 -6.89 -8.91 -0.78
C GLY A 296 -5.67 -8.66 -1.66
N TYR A 297 -4.48 -9.04 -1.21
CA TYR A 297 -3.22 -8.71 -1.86
C TYR A 297 -2.53 -9.94 -2.44
N LEU A 298 -1.89 -9.76 -3.60
CA LEU A 298 -0.90 -10.69 -4.14
C LEU A 298 0.47 -10.03 -4.04
N VAL A 299 1.39 -10.69 -3.35
CA VAL A 299 2.75 -10.22 -3.16
C VAL A 299 3.68 -11.02 -4.04
N VAL A 300 4.29 -10.36 -5.02
CA VAL A 300 5.36 -10.92 -5.84
C VAL A 300 6.67 -10.75 -5.10
N LYS A 301 7.23 -11.87 -4.64
CA LYS A 301 8.48 -11.93 -3.89
C LYS A 301 9.69 -11.65 -4.78
N GLU A 302 10.83 -11.37 -4.15
CA GLU A 302 12.09 -11.18 -4.86
C GLU A 302 12.54 -12.41 -5.66
N ASP A 303 12.25 -13.61 -5.20
CA ASP A 303 12.54 -14.86 -5.92
C ASP A 303 11.61 -15.08 -7.13
N GLY A 304 10.43 -14.46 -7.12
CA GLY A 304 9.38 -14.58 -8.14
C GLY A 304 8.14 -15.33 -7.65
N ASP A 305 8.18 -15.95 -6.48
CA ASP A 305 7.00 -16.60 -5.93
C ASP A 305 5.92 -15.58 -5.58
N ILE A 306 4.66 -16.03 -5.64
CA ILE A 306 3.49 -15.17 -5.37
C ILE A 306 2.77 -15.70 -4.16
N LEU A 307 2.61 -14.85 -3.14
CA LEU A 307 1.84 -15.12 -1.96
C LEU A 307 0.54 -14.32 -1.96
N CYS A 308 -0.54 -15.00 -1.59
CA CYS A 308 -1.85 -14.42 -1.41
C CYS A 308 -2.07 -14.05 0.06
N TYR A 309 -2.45 -12.81 0.30
CA TYR A 309 -2.93 -12.34 1.59
C TYR A 309 -4.42 -12.07 1.43
N HIS A 310 -5.19 -13.12 1.70
CA HIS A 310 -6.62 -13.13 1.47
C HIS A 310 -7.36 -12.42 2.62
N ILE A 311 -8.35 -11.56 2.30
CA ILE A 311 -9.07 -10.80 3.35
C ILE A 311 -9.85 -11.69 4.34
N TYR A 312 -10.32 -12.86 3.89
CA TYR A 312 -10.96 -13.87 4.75
C TYR A 312 -10.01 -14.41 5.82
N ASN A 313 -8.71 -14.43 5.54
CA ASN A 313 -7.67 -14.72 6.52
C ASN A 313 -7.26 -13.42 7.23
N LYS A 314 -8.24 -12.75 7.85
CA LYS A 314 -8.13 -11.39 8.41
C LYS A 314 -6.85 -11.19 9.23
N ASN A 315 -6.55 -12.11 10.13
CA ASN A 315 -5.38 -11.99 11.01
C ASN A 315 -4.07 -11.99 10.21
N GLU A 316 -3.91 -12.88 9.23
CA GLU A 316 -2.70 -12.94 8.39
C GLU A 316 -2.59 -11.68 7.51
N PHE A 317 -3.71 -11.21 6.95
CA PHE A 317 -3.75 -9.98 6.17
C PHE A 317 -3.36 -8.74 7.01
N GLU A 318 -3.97 -8.58 8.19
CA GLU A 318 -3.68 -7.47 9.12
C GLU A 318 -2.24 -7.55 9.65
N ASN A 319 -1.76 -8.74 10.01
CA ASN A 319 -0.39 -8.93 10.47
C ASN A 319 0.63 -8.64 9.36
N TYR A 320 0.38 -9.08 8.13
CA TYR A 320 1.24 -8.75 7.00
C TYR A 320 1.40 -7.25 6.81
N LEU A 321 0.28 -6.50 6.73
CA LEU A 321 0.31 -5.05 6.56
C LEU A 321 1.04 -4.36 7.71
N PHE A 322 0.76 -4.78 8.95
CA PHE A 322 1.36 -4.17 10.14
C PHE A 322 2.87 -4.37 10.20
N ASN A 323 3.35 -5.59 9.89
CA ASN A 323 4.77 -5.94 9.99
C ASN A 323 5.59 -5.52 8.76
N ASN A 324 4.97 -5.34 7.60
CA ASN A 324 5.68 -5.05 6.35
C ASN A 324 5.46 -3.63 5.84
N THR A 325 5.10 -2.68 6.71
CA THR A 325 4.97 -1.27 6.35
C THR A 325 5.74 -0.33 7.27
N LYS A 326 6.11 0.83 6.73
CA LYS A 326 6.83 1.90 7.41
C LYS A 326 6.33 3.28 6.99
N LEU A 327 6.53 4.28 7.85
CA LEU A 327 6.42 5.67 7.48
C LEU A 327 7.64 6.12 6.66
N ASP A 328 7.43 7.05 5.74
CA ASP A 328 8.48 7.63 4.89
C ASP A 328 8.31 9.14 4.80
N THR A 329 9.40 9.87 4.52
CA THR A 329 9.34 11.32 4.36
C THR A 329 9.16 11.68 2.89
N ALA A 330 7.97 12.18 2.56
CA ALA A 330 7.67 12.69 1.23
C ALA A 330 8.37 14.03 0.93
N SER A 331 8.25 14.50 -0.31
CA SER A 331 8.70 15.84 -0.68
C SER A 331 7.91 16.91 0.08
N SER A 332 8.59 17.57 1.02
CA SER A 332 7.99 18.61 1.87
C SER A 332 7.55 19.84 1.10
N SER A 333 8.26 20.21 0.02
CA SER A 333 7.87 21.30 -0.87
C SER A 333 6.64 20.95 -1.72
N ARG A 334 6.56 19.73 -2.27
CA ARG A 334 5.41 19.29 -3.07
C ARG A 334 4.12 19.22 -2.26
N HIS A 335 4.23 18.81 -1.00
CA HIS A 335 3.07 18.56 -0.12
C HIS A 335 2.88 19.61 0.97
N ASP A 336 3.69 20.68 0.97
CA ASP A 336 3.50 21.87 1.79
C ASP A 336 3.41 21.57 3.30
N PHE A 337 4.46 20.92 3.81
CA PHE A 337 4.60 20.56 5.22
C PHE A 337 6.05 20.71 5.72
N GLY A 338 6.25 20.56 7.03
CA GLY A 338 7.59 20.58 7.64
C GLY A 338 8.16 21.98 7.89
N SER A 339 7.34 23.03 7.83
CA SER A 339 7.73 24.42 8.13
C SER A 339 6.82 25.02 9.19
N ILE A 340 7.36 25.92 10.00
CA ILE A 340 6.60 26.73 10.95
C ILE A 340 5.84 27.82 10.18
N TYR A 341 4.57 28.01 10.49
CA TYR A 341 3.76 29.11 9.98
C TYR A 341 2.93 29.73 11.09
N GLU A 342 2.51 30.97 10.89
CA GLU A 342 1.69 31.72 11.83
C GLU A 342 0.28 31.91 11.25
N GLU A 343 -0.74 31.68 12.06
CA GLU A 343 -2.14 31.92 11.73
C GLU A 343 -2.83 32.52 12.96
N ASN A 344 -3.42 33.72 12.82
CA ASN A 344 -4.10 34.45 13.90
C ASN A 344 -3.24 34.67 15.17
N GLY A 345 -1.94 34.96 15.01
CA GLY A 345 -1.01 35.19 16.13
C GLY A 345 -0.53 33.92 16.82
N GLU A 346 -0.89 32.74 16.31
CA GLU A 346 -0.53 31.44 16.86
C GLU A 346 0.39 30.68 15.89
N LEU A 347 1.32 29.92 16.43
CA LEU A 347 2.29 29.16 15.64
C LEU A 347 1.81 27.74 15.38
N TYR A 348 2.04 27.26 14.16
CA TYR A 348 1.65 25.95 13.71
C TYR A 348 2.74 25.25 12.90
N PHE A 349 2.61 23.93 12.79
CA PHE A 349 3.48 23.06 12.02
C PHE A 349 2.67 21.93 11.38
N LYS A 350 3.00 21.57 10.15
CA LYS A 350 2.37 20.43 9.46
C LYS A 350 3.34 19.26 9.40
N LEU A 351 2.88 18.07 9.76
CA LEU A 351 3.56 16.79 9.49
C LEU A 351 2.74 15.99 8.47
N ASN A 352 3.41 15.22 7.61
CA ASN A 352 2.73 14.45 6.57
C ASN A 352 2.77 12.95 6.86
N LEU A 353 1.66 12.28 6.57
CA LEU A 353 1.60 10.82 6.58
C LEU A 353 1.84 10.26 5.18
N GLN A 354 2.88 9.44 5.05
CA GLN A 354 3.12 8.54 3.93
C GLN A 354 3.43 7.16 4.49
N ILE A 355 2.82 6.10 3.93
CA ILE A 355 3.07 4.72 4.34
C ILE A 355 3.52 3.91 3.13
N ARG A 356 4.63 3.21 3.26
CA ARG A 356 5.23 2.38 2.21
C ARG A 356 5.45 0.98 2.71
N PHE A 357 5.51 0.03 1.79
CA PHE A 357 5.98 -1.31 2.11
C PHE A 357 7.48 -1.31 2.46
N ILE A 358 7.86 -2.26 3.30
CA ILE A 358 9.26 -2.61 3.55
C ILE A 358 9.68 -3.58 2.43
N LYS A 359 10.96 -3.53 2.06
CA LYS A 359 11.51 -4.46 1.07
C LYS A 359 11.88 -5.76 1.77
#